data_AF-W1VN95-F1
#
_entry.id   AF-W1VN95-F1
#
_cell.length_a   1.000
_cell.length_b   1.000
_cell.length_c   1.000
_cell.angle_alpha   90.00
_cell.angle_beta   90.00
_cell.angle_gamma   90.00
#
_symmetry.space_group_name_H-M   'P 1'
#
loop_
_entity.id
_entity.type
_entity.pdbx_description
1 polymer ?
#
loop_
_entity_poly.entity_id
_entity_poly.type
_entity_poly.pdbx_seq_one_letter_code
_entity_poly.pdbx_strand_id
1 'polypeptide(L)'
;THLRQALEAGYRHIDTANAYFNEVAVGEVVHEAIADGLVRREEVFITSKLFPQSYPYEQAVKDIDATLERLGLDYLDLLLLHQPYGEYVSAWKAIEEAVQAGKLRSIGLSNFSASKTREILDVATIPPAVNQVEINPRWNQHALKKELADTGILYERWYPLG
;
A
#
# COMPACT_ATOMS: atom_id res chain seq x y z
N THR A 1 -19.65 11.66 -0.42
CA THR A 1 -18.80 10.96 0.58
C THR A 1 -17.59 11.82 0.91
N HIS A 2 -16.90 11.60 2.04
CA HIS A 2 -15.69 12.36 2.38
C HIS A 2 -14.57 12.18 1.35
N LEU A 3 -14.47 10.98 0.74
CA LEU A 3 -13.52 10.71 -0.32
C LEU A 3 -13.77 11.58 -1.57
N ARG A 4 -15.04 11.74 -1.99
CA ARG A 4 -15.39 12.62 -3.11
C ARG A 4 -14.98 14.07 -2.85
N GLN A 5 -15.27 14.58 -1.65
CA GLN A 5 -14.87 15.94 -1.24
C GLN A 5 -13.35 16.13 -1.28
N ALA A 6 -12.57 15.11 -0.92
CA ALA A 6 -11.12 15.17 -1.03
C ALA A 6 -10.64 15.28 -2.48
N LEU A 7 -11.22 14.49 -3.40
CA LEU A 7 -10.89 14.57 -4.83
C LEU A 7 -11.23 15.94 -5.43
N GLU A 8 -12.39 16.49 -5.07
CA GLU A 8 -12.82 17.84 -5.47
C GLU A 8 -11.91 18.93 -4.89
N ALA A 9 -11.41 18.74 -3.68
CA ALA A 9 -10.42 19.63 -3.05
C ALA A 9 -9.00 19.50 -3.64
N GLY A 10 -8.79 18.58 -4.60
CA GLY A 10 -7.52 18.43 -5.31
C GLY A 10 -6.63 17.30 -4.79
N TYR A 11 -7.08 16.47 -3.83
CA TYR A 11 -6.31 15.29 -3.42
C TYR A 11 -6.22 14.29 -4.57
N ARG A 12 -5.05 13.68 -4.70
CA ARG A 12 -4.74 12.68 -5.73
C ARG A 12 -4.11 11.42 -5.16
N HIS A 13 -4.01 11.29 -3.85
CA HIS A 13 -3.51 10.09 -3.17
C HIS A 13 -4.58 9.58 -2.22
N ILE A 14 -4.96 8.32 -2.41
CA ILE A 14 -5.93 7.59 -1.59
C ILE A 14 -5.22 6.39 -0.98
N ASP A 15 -5.32 6.25 0.35
CA ASP A 15 -4.83 5.10 1.09
C ASP A 15 -6.02 4.32 1.69
N THR A 16 -6.10 3.03 1.39
CA THR A 16 -7.08 2.10 1.95
C THR A 16 -6.39 0.77 2.31
N ALA A 17 -7.14 -0.26 2.70
CA ALA A 17 -6.63 -1.60 2.96
C ALA A 17 -7.78 -2.62 2.88
N ASN A 18 -7.44 -3.89 2.56
CA ASN A 18 -8.44 -4.96 2.57
C ASN A 18 -9.10 -5.14 3.95
N ALA A 19 -8.33 -4.93 5.02
CA ALA A 19 -8.80 -5.00 6.41
C ALA A 19 -9.73 -3.86 6.84
N TYR A 20 -9.92 -2.82 6.03
CA TYR A 20 -10.87 -1.73 6.34
C TYR A 20 -12.28 -2.03 5.84
N PHE A 21 -12.45 -3.09 5.04
CA PHE A 21 -13.74 -3.57 4.53
C PHE A 21 -14.55 -2.51 3.77
N ASN A 22 -13.88 -1.53 3.15
CA ASN A 22 -14.52 -0.42 2.45
C ASN A 22 -13.97 -0.20 1.02
N GLU A 23 -13.14 -1.11 0.50
CA GLU A 23 -12.54 -0.99 -0.83
C GLU A 23 -13.56 -0.84 -1.95
N VAL A 24 -14.72 -1.54 -1.85
CA VAL A 24 -15.82 -1.38 -2.83
C VAL A 24 -16.31 0.07 -2.88
N ALA A 25 -16.58 0.68 -1.72
CA ALA A 25 -17.01 2.06 -1.66
C ALA A 25 -15.91 3.06 -2.11
N VAL A 26 -14.63 2.72 -1.91
CA VAL A 26 -13.52 3.51 -2.45
C VAL A 26 -13.50 3.45 -3.97
N GLY A 27 -13.62 2.25 -4.54
CA GLY A 27 -13.68 2.02 -5.98
C GLY A 27 -14.83 2.76 -6.65
N GLU A 28 -16.04 2.63 -6.11
CA GLU A 28 -17.24 3.34 -6.60
C GLU A 28 -17.01 4.85 -6.71
N VAL A 29 -16.48 5.49 -5.66
CA VAL A 29 -16.23 6.94 -5.65
C VAL A 29 -15.14 7.33 -6.67
N VAL A 30 -14.11 6.50 -6.85
CA VAL A 30 -13.07 6.74 -7.86
C VAL A 30 -13.66 6.63 -9.27
N HIS A 31 -14.49 5.62 -9.54
CA HIS A 31 -15.17 5.46 -10.83
C HIS A 31 -16.12 6.61 -11.13
N GLU A 32 -16.92 7.05 -10.15
CA GLU A 32 -17.77 8.22 -10.28
C GLU A 32 -16.97 9.49 -10.61
N ALA A 33 -15.84 9.71 -9.91
CA ALA A 33 -14.98 10.85 -10.17
C ALA A 33 -14.35 10.82 -11.58
N ILE A 34 -14.03 9.63 -12.10
CA ILE A 34 -13.56 9.46 -13.48
C ILE A 34 -14.69 9.71 -14.48
N ALA A 35 -15.88 9.15 -14.23
CA ALA A 35 -17.04 9.30 -15.10
C ALA A 35 -17.50 10.77 -15.22
N ASP A 36 -17.41 11.53 -14.13
CA ASP A 36 -17.70 12.97 -14.10
C ASP A 36 -16.60 13.83 -14.74
N GLY A 37 -15.47 13.24 -15.13
CA GLY A 37 -14.32 13.96 -15.68
C GLY A 37 -13.55 14.79 -14.65
N LEU A 38 -13.73 14.54 -13.35
CA LEU A 38 -13.01 15.23 -12.28
C LEU A 38 -11.52 14.86 -12.27
N VAL A 39 -11.20 13.60 -12.58
CA VAL A 39 -9.85 13.04 -12.65
C VAL A 39 -9.77 11.96 -13.72
N ARG A 40 -8.57 11.69 -14.23
CA ARG A 40 -8.27 10.44 -14.97
C ARG A 40 -7.68 9.40 -14.02
N ARG A 41 -7.76 8.11 -14.35
CA ARG A 41 -7.26 7.03 -13.48
C ARG A 41 -5.78 7.23 -13.14
N GLU A 42 -4.96 7.59 -14.12
CA GLU A 42 -3.52 7.83 -13.97
C GLU A 42 -3.16 9.11 -13.19
N GLU A 43 -4.14 9.96 -12.87
CA GLU A 43 -3.93 11.13 -12.01
C GLU A 43 -4.14 10.80 -10.53
N VAL A 44 -4.72 9.64 -10.21
CA VAL A 44 -5.00 9.24 -8.83
C VAL A 44 -4.07 8.10 -8.43
N PHE A 45 -3.29 8.31 -7.38
CA PHE A 45 -2.44 7.30 -6.76
C PHE A 45 -3.23 6.54 -5.70
N ILE A 46 -3.50 5.25 -5.93
CA ILE A 46 -4.29 4.40 -5.04
C ILE A 46 -3.38 3.38 -4.36
N THR A 47 -3.37 3.43 -3.04
CA THR A 47 -2.67 2.49 -2.16
C THR A 47 -3.68 1.56 -1.50
N SER A 48 -3.42 0.24 -1.54
CA SER A 48 -4.07 -0.72 -0.65
C SER A 48 -3.03 -1.57 0.10
N LYS A 49 -3.50 -2.46 0.98
CA LYS A 49 -2.66 -3.28 1.85
C LYS A 49 -3.22 -4.69 1.98
N LEU A 50 -2.34 -5.68 2.03
CA LEU A 50 -2.66 -7.04 2.44
C LEU A 50 -2.46 -7.19 3.95
N PHE A 51 -3.51 -7.63 4.64
CA PHE A 51 -3.44 -8.00 6.05
C PHE A 51 -2.83 -9.41 6.24
N PRO A 52 -2.24 -9.76 7.40
CA PRO A 52 -1.46 -10.99 7.57
C PRO A 52 -2.14 -12.31 7.18
N GLN A 53 -3.48 -12.39 7.26
CA GLN A 53 -4.26 -13.56 6.84
C GLN A 53 -4.08 -13.87 5.35
N SER A 54 -3.73 -12.86 4.56
CA SER A 54 -3.47 -12.97 3.12
C SER A 54 -2.03 -13.39 2.80
N TYR A 55 -1.11 -13.51 3.77
CA TYR A 55 0.32 -13.68 3.47
C TYR A 55 0.79 -15.04 2.96
N PRO A 56 0.12 -16.18 3.24
CA PRO A 56 0.47 -17.42 2.56
C PRO A 56 0.40 -17.20 1.04
N TYR A 57 1.46 -17.59 0.32
CA TYR A 57 1.67 -17.22 -1.09
C TYR A 57 0.42 -17.36 -1.98
N GLU A 58 -0.23 -18.53 -1.96
CA GLU A 58 -1.42 -18.78 -2.79
C GLU A 58 -2.60 -17.87 -2.41
N GLN A 59 -2.71 -17.52 -1.13
CA GLN A 59 -3.74 -16.60 -0.64
C GLN A 59 -3.38 -15.15 -1.05
N ALA A 60 -2.11 -14.77 -0.99
CA ALA A 60 -1.65 -13.45 -1.42
C ALA A 60 -1.99 -13.20 -2.88
N VAL A 61 -1.70 -14.16 -3.76
CA VAL A 61 -2.03 -14.09 -5.19
C VAL A 61 -3.53 -13.87 -5.40
N LYS A 62 -4.39 -14.63 -4.69
CA LYS A 62 -5.85 -14.49 -4.77
C LYS A 62 -6.34 -13.15 -4.22
N ASP A 63 -5.80 -12.70 -3.09
CA ASP A 63 -6.27 -11.49 -2.42
C ASP A 63 -5.80 -10.21 -3.09
N ILE A 64 -4.71 -10.23 -3.86
CA ILE A 64 -4.34 -9.14 -4.77
C ILE A 64 -5.45 -8.97 -5.82
N ASP A 65 -5.87 -10.06 -6.47
CA ASP A 65 -6.93 -10.03 -7.47
C ASP A 65 -8.27 -9.62 -6.88
N ALA A 66 -8.61 -10.16 -5.70
CA ALA A 66 -9.83 -9.76 -5.00
C ALA A 66 -9.81 -8.29 -4.57
N THR A 67 -8.64 -7.72 -4.26
CA THR A 67 -8.49 -6.28 -3.96
C THR A 67 -8.75 -5.43 -5.19
N LEU A 68 -8.15 -5.79 -6.33
CA LEU A 68 -8.40 -5.13 -7.61
C LEU A 68 -9.86 -5.21 -8.01
N GLU A 69 -10.49 -6.38 -7.87
CA GLU A 69 -11.92 -6.59 -8.12
C GLU A 69 -12.79 -5.71 -7.23
N ARG A 70 -12.54 -5.68 -5.91
CA ARG A 70 -13.30 -4.82 -4.99
C ARG A 70 -13.16 -3.35 -5.35
N LEU A 71 -11.97 -2.89 -5.73
CA LEU A 71 -11.75 -1.51 -6.13
C LEU A 71 -12.24 -1.19 -7.55
N GLY A 72 -12.53 -2.21 -8.37
CA GLY A 72 -12.85 -2.06 -9.79
C GLY A 72 -11.67 -1.59 -10.66
N LEU A 73 -10.43 -1.88 -10.26
CA LEU A 73 -9.23 -1.35 -10.92
C LEU A 73 -8.42 -2.44 -11.63
N ASP A 74 -7.79 -2.08 -12.74
CA ASP A 74 -6.85 -2.97 -13.44
C ASP A 74 -5.47 -3.03 -12.75
N TYR A 75 -5.12 -1.98 -12.01
CA TYR A 75 -3.85 -1.88 -11.27
C TYR A 75 -3.97 -1.02 -10.01
N LEU A 76 -3.07 -1.29 -9.05
CA LEU A 76 -2.77 -0.41 -7.92
C LEU A 76 -1.46 0.34 -8.13
N ASP A 77 -1.41 1.57 -7.64
CA ASP A 77 -0.18 2.37 -7.67
C ASP A 77 0.82 1.88 -6.60
N LEU A 78 0.29 1.48 -5.44
CA LEU A 78 1.08 0.91 -4.35
C LEU A 78 0.30 -0.18 -3.62
N LEU A 79 0.95 -1.30 -3.33
CA LEU A 79 0.44 -2.31 -2.40
C LEU A 79 1.43 -2.51 -1.25
N LEU A 80 0.92 -2.49 -0.02
CA LEU A 80 1.73 -2.67 1.19
C LEU A 80 1.44 -4.00 1.89
N LEU A 81 2.47 -4.64 2.44
CA LEU A 81 2.27 -5.62 3.51
C LEU A 81 1.92 -4.87 4.80
N HIS A 82 0.66 -4.96 5.23
CA HIS A 82 0.07 -4.13 6.29
C HIS A 82 0.72 -4.29 7.66
N GLN A 83 1.19 -5.48 8.03
CA GLN A 83 1.77 -5.74 9.35
C GLN A 83 2.91 -6.76 9.26
N PRO A 84 3.93 -6.68 10.14
CA PRO A 84 5.09 -7.56 10.08
C PRO A 84 4.87 -8.92 10.77
N TYR A 85 3.72 -9.56 10.55
CA TYR A 85 3.33 -10.83 11.17
C TYR A 85 2.99 -11.88 10.13
N GLY A 86 3.19 -13.16 10.46
CA GLY A 86 2.91 -14.27 9.54
C GLY A 86 3.93 -14.35 8.41
N GLU A 87 3.49 -14.86 7.26
CA GLU A 87 4.35 -15.26 6.14
C GLU A 87 4.72 -14.09 5.21
N TYR A 88 5.11 -12.92 5.73
CA TYR A 88 5.37 -11.73 4.91
C TYR A 88 6.47 -11.91 3.85
N VAL A 89 7.45 -12.80 4.08
CA VAL A 89 8.46 -13.17 3.07
C VAL A 89 7.81 -13.88 1.88
N SER A 90 6.86 -14.77 2.16
CA SER A 90 6.06 -15.50 1.16
C SER A 90 5.18 -14.54 0.37
N ALA A 91 4.51 -13.62 1.07
CA ALA A 91 3.70 -12.57 0.47
C ALA A 91 4.53 -11.60 -0.38
N TRP A 92 5.76 -11.28 0.04
CA TRP A 92 6.66 -10.41 -0.71
C TRP A 92 6.92 -10.94 -2.11
N LYS A 93 7.21 -12.25 -2.21
CA LYS A 93 7.36 -12.91 -3.51
C LYS A 93 6.10 -12.77 -4.38
N ALA A 94 4.92 -12.97 -3.80
CA ALA A 94 3.67 -12.84 -4.54
C ALA A 94 3.43 -11.42 -5.09
N ILE A 95 3.75 -10.38 -4.30
CA ILE A 95 3.57 -8.99 -4.75
C ILE A 95 4.65 -8.58 -5.76
N GLU A 96 5.87 -9.12 -5.69
CA GLU A 96 6.89 -8.94 -6.74
C GLU A 96 6.43 -9.52 -8.08
N GLU A 97 5.87 -10.72 -8.09
CA GLU A 97 5.29 -11.33 -9.30
C GLU A 97 4.10 -10.53 -9.82
N ALA A 98 3.28 -9.96 -8.95
CA ALA A 98 2.18 -9.09 -9.33
C ALA A 98 2.65 -7.75 -9.94
N VAL A 99 3.83 -7.24 -9.56
CA VAL A 99 4.48 -6.11 -10.27
C VAL A 99 4.87 -6.52 -11.68
N GLN A 100 5.49 -7.69 -11.86
CA GLN A 100 5.85 -8.21 -13.19
C GLN A 100 4.63 -8.44 -14.08
N ALA A 101 3.51 -8.84 -13.48
CA ALA A 101 2.23 -9.00 -14.17
C ALA A 101 1.52 -7.66 -14.48
N GLY A 102 2.05 -6.52 -14.05
CA GLY A 102 1.47 -5.19 -14.28
C GLY A 102 0.27 -4.85 -13.38
N LYS A 103 -0.08 -5.72 -12.43
CA LYS A 103 -1.17 -5.53 -11.45
C LYS A 103 -0.81 -4.46 -10.41
N LEU A 104 0.47 -4.34 -10.09
CA LEU A 104 1.00 -3.41 -9.10
C LEU A 104 2.09 -2.55 -9.75
N ARG A 105 2.09 -1.23 -9.52
CA ARG A 105 3.15 -0.34 -9.99
C ARG A 105 4.33 -0.28 -9.02
N SER A 106 4.04 -0.24 -7.72
CA SER A 106 5.02 -0.23 -6.64
C SER A 106 4.56 -1.14 -5.50
N ILE A 107 5.52 -1.58 -4.69
CA ILE A 107 5.28 -2.43 -3.52
C ILE A 107 6.06 -1.91 -2.32
N GLY A 108 5.52 -2.15 -1.12
CA GLY A 108 6.14 -1.65 0.10
C GLY A 108 5.68 -2.36 1.37
N LEU A 109 6.09 -1.80 2.49
CA LEU A 109 5.89 -2.33 3.83
C LEU A 109 5.05 -1.36 4.65
N SER A 110 4.38 -1.87 5.68
CA SER A 110 3.76 -1.05 6.71
C SER A 110 4.01 -1.65 8.09
N ASN A 111 4.39 -0.78 9.04
CA ASN A 111 4.72 -1.16 10.42
C ASN A 111 5.97 -2.04 10.59
N PHE A 112 6.86 -2.09 9.59
CA PHE A 112 8.09 -2.88 9.68
C PHE A 112 9.16 -2.12 10.47
N SER A 113 9.79 -2.80 11.43
CA SER A 113 11.01 -2.34 12.10
C SER A 113 12.23 -2.49 11.18
N ALA A 114 13.35 -1.85 11.54
CA ALA A 114 14.58 -1.95 10.75
C ALA A 114 15.02 -3.40 10.53
N SER A 115 15.02 -4.23 11.58
CA SER A 115 15.35 -5.66 11.48
C SER A 115 14.49 -6.38 10.46
N LYS A 116 13.17 -6.20 10.51
CA LYS A 116 12.25 -6.91 9.61
C LYS A 116 12.26 -6.34 8.19
N THR A 117 12.52 -5.05 8.04
CA THR A 117 12.77 -4.46 6.72
C THR A 117 14.02 -5.08 6.08
N ARG A 118 15.08 -5.32 6.86
CA ARG A 118 16.29 -6.01 6.36
C ARG A 118 16.01 -7.45 5.96
N GLU A 119 15.19 -8.18 6.71
CA GLU A 119 14.77 -9.54 6.32
C GLU A 119 14.11 -9.58 4.93
N ILE A 120 13.32 -8.56 4.58
CA ILE A 120 12.77 -8.42 3.22
C ILE A 120 13.86 -8.04 2.22
N LEU A 121 14.71 -7.06 2.53
CA LEU A 121 15.79 -6.63 1.64
C LEU A 121 16.77 -7.75 1.29
N ASP A 122 17.00 -8.70 2.19
CA ASP A 122 17.88 -9.85 1.98
C ASP A 122 17.36 -10.82 0.92
N VAL A 123 16.05 -10.83 0.67
CA VAL A 123 15.39 -11.74 -0.30
C VAL A 123 14.77 -11.02 -1.50
N ALA A 124 14.57 -9.70 -1.41
CA ALA A 124 13.84 -8.92 -2.39
C ALA A 124 14.63 -8.79 -3.70
N THR A 125 13.96 -9.06 -4.81
CA THR A 125 14.44 -8.67 -6.15
C THR A 125 14.05 -7.23 -6.46
N ILE A 126 12.86 -6.81 -6.03
CA ILE A 126 12.36 -5.44 -6.10
C ILE A 126 12.37 -4.89 -4.68
N PRO A 127 13.25 -3.94 -4.34
CA PRO A 127 13.29 -3.40 -2.98
C PRO A 127 11.98 -2.66 -2.66
N PRO A 128 11.52 -2.67 -1.39
CA PRO A 128 10.34 -1.91 -0.98
C PRO A 128 10.51 -0.43 -1.28
N ALA A 129 9.53 0.18 -1.96
CA ALA A 129 9.55 1.61 -2.26
C ALA A 129 9.25 2.46 -1.02
N VAL A 130 8.39 1.95 -0.14
CA VAL A 130 7.84 2.66 1.01
C VAL A 130 7.85 1.76 2.26
N ASN A 131 8.08 2.35 3.43
CA ASN A 131 7.67 1.79 4.72
C ASN A 131 6.70 2.77 5.41
N GLN A 132 5.41 2.44 5.40
CA GLN A 132 4.34 3.26 5.98
C GLN A 132 4.24 3.00 7.49
N VAL A 133 4.59 3.98 8.31
CA VAL A 133 4.71 3.83 9.78
C VAL A 133 4.08 5.01 10.52
N GLU A 134 3.77 4.81 11.81
CA GLU A 134 3.30 5.90 12.66
C GLU A 134 4.38 6.98 12.74
N ILE A 135 4.07 8.18 12.27
CA ILE A 135 4.94 9.35 12.42
C ILE A 135 4.08 10.57 12.73
N ASN A 136 4.19 11.08 13.95
CA ASN A 136 3.51 12.29 14.42
C ASN A 136 4.47 13.12 15.32
N PRO A 137 4.09 14.33 15.79
CA PRO A 137 4.98 15.17 16.61
C PRO A 137 5.48 14.51 17.91
N ARG A 138 4.76 13.50 18.43
CA ARG A 138 5.15 12.75 19.64
C ARG A 138 5.94 11.48 19.33
N TRP A 139 5.83 10.97 18.11
CA TRP A 139 6.47 9.74 17.67
C TRP A 139 7.07 9.91 16.28
N ASN A 140 8.32 10.40 16.19
CA ASN A 140 8.91 10.83 14.93
C ASN A 140 9.71 9.74 14.17
N GLN A 141 9.92 8.57 14.79
CA GLN A 141 10.69 7.45 14.25
C GLN A 141 12.17 7.77 13.91
N HIS A 142 12.86 8.62 14.70
CA HIS A 142 14.26 8.98 14.43
C HIS A 142 15.20 7.76 14.34
N ALA A 143 15.06 6.79 15.24
CA ALA A 143 15.90 5.58 15.24
C ALA A 143 15.72 4.77 13.95
N LEU A 144 14.46 4.46 13.61
CA LEU A 144 14.12 3.73 12.38
C LEU A 144 14.66 4.44 11.12
N LYS A 145 14.45 5.76 11.02
CA LYS A 145 14.95 6.59 9.91
C LYS A 145 16.46 6.55 9.78
N LYS A 146 17.18 6.55 10.91
CA LYS A 146 18.63 6.47 10.92
C LYS A 146 19.12 5.09 10.48
N GLU A 147 18.48 4.02 10.95
CA GLU A 147 18.91 2.63 10.68
C GLU A 147 18.67 2.16 9.24
N LEU A 148 17.74 2.79 8.53
CA LEU A 148 17.43 2.47 7.13
C LEU A 148 17.80 3.59 6.15
N ALA A 149 18.59 4.58 6.58
CA ALA A 149 18.96 5.74 5.75
C ALA A 149 19.68 5.37 4.44
N ASP A 150 20.39 4.25 4.43
CA ASP A 150 21.14 3.68 3.30
C ASP A 150 20.26 2.91 2.30
N THR A 151 19.01 2.61 2.65
CA THR A 151 18.14 1.71 1.85
C THR A 151 17.42 2.40 0.70
N GLY A 152 17.30 3.73 0.73
CA GLY A 152 16.49 4.51 -0.23
C GLY A 152 14.97 4.36 -0.04
N ILE A 153 14.51 3.62 0.98
CA ILE A 153 13.09 3.42 1.28
C ILE A 153 12.47 4.75 1.74
N LEU A 154 11.32 5.11 1.16
CA LEU A 154 10.56 6.29 1.55
C LEU A 154 9.70 6.02 2.79
N TYR A 155 9.49 7.05 3.60
CA TYR A 155 8.58 6.99 4.75
C TYR A 155 7.26 7.67 4.45
N GLU A 156 6.20 6.87 4.41
CA GLU A 156 4.82 7.34 4.44
C GLU A 156 4.31 7.29 5.88
N ARG A 157 3.44 8.23 6.26
CA ARG A 157 3.12 8.50 7.66
C ARG A 157 1.65 8.26 7.92
N TRP A 158 1.33 7.18 8.62
CA TRP A 158 -0.03 6.99 9.13
C TRP A 158 -0.19 7.68 10.49
N TYR A 159 -1.43 8.07 10.82
CA TYR A 159 -1.81 8.82 12.02
C TYR A 159 -0.94 10.08 12.28
N PRO A 160 -0.80 10.97 11.27
CA PRO A 160 0.17 12.07 11.34
C PRO A 160 -0.16 13.16 12.37
N LEU A 161 -1.40 13.20 12.87
CA LEU A 161 -1.87 14.21 13.82
C LEU A 161 -1.85 13.76 15.29
N GLY A 162 -1.53 12.47 15.56
CA GLY A 162 -1.40 11.92 16.92
C GLY A 162 -2.72 11.69 17.65
#